data_AF-A0A9P7RTP5-F1
#
_entry.id   AF-A0A9P7RTP5-F1
#
_cell.length_a   1.000
_cell.length_b   1.000
_cell.length_c   1.000
_cell.angle_alpha   90.00
_cell.angle_beta   90.00
_cell.angle_gamma   90.00
#
_symmetry.space_group_name_H-M   'P 1'
#
loop_
_entity.id
_entity.type
_entity.pdbx_description
1 polymer ?
#
loop_
_entity_poly.entity_id
_entity_poly.type
_entity_poly.pdbx_seq_one_letter_code
_entity_poly.pdbx_strand_id
1 'polypeptide(L)'
;MPSASDASSGSSLSSTSSQASETTAFERWRKQAMLITGLGVTEEERLDALQQLNLQRCEKMKKDLMDSSPIVVFMLKHLRLSGCQVPENNIFCGACEVKPVAGGGVVAHAGSFIPEPGAVKLCAGHFFNKKHMEHTIAHELTHLYDQCKFKVDWSNLRHHACSEIRANNLSGDCRYTRELRRGIVSFTKQHQACVRRRAITSVSANPACPSEAMAEKVVNEVWESCFNDTRPFDEIY
;
A
#
# COMPACT_ATOMS: atom_id res chain seq x y z
N MET A 1 -49.72 -1.36 -68.72
CA MET A 1 -48.76 -2.49 -68.75
C MET A 1 -47.36 -1.92 -68.80
N PRO A 2 -46.33 -2.46 -68.12
CA PRO A 2 -46.24 -3.51 -67.09
C PRO A 2 -45.82 -2.94 -65.70
N SER A 3 -46.19 -3.53 -64.54
CA SER A 3 -45.55 -4.63 -63.76
C SER A 3 -44.13 -4.27 -63.26
N ALA A 4 -43.69 -4.50 -62.02
CA ALA A 4 -44.10 -5.43 -60.97
C ALA A 4 -43.61 -4.98 -59.57
N SER A 5 -44.18 -5.61 -58.55
CA SER A 5 -43.94 -5.61 -57.11
C SER A 5 -42.53 -6.06 -56.70
N ASP A 6 -42.02 -5.61 -55.54
CA ASP A 6 -41.50 -6.54 -54.53
C ASP A 6 -41.38 -5.98 -53.11
N ALA A 7 -41.40 -6.91 -52.15
CA ALA A 7 -41.67 -6.78 -50.73
C ALA A 7 -40.43 -6.57 -49.82
N SER A 8 -40.67 -6.60 -48.49
CA SER A 8 -39.74 -6.93 -47.40
C SER A 8 -38.80 -5.80 -46.94
N SER A 9 -38.52 -5.55 -45.65
CA SER A 9 -38.96 -6.07 -44.36
C SER A 9 -38.48 -5.09 -43.28
N GLY A 10 -39.17 -5.06 -42.14
CA GLY A 10 -38.78 -4.26 -40.99
C GLY A 10 -37.41 -4.65 -40.42
N SER A 11 -36.72 -3.68 -39.85
CA SER A 11 -35.61 -3.93 -38.94
C SER A 11 -35.77 -3.05 -37.70
N SER A 12 -36.40 -3.66 -36.70
CA SER A 12 -36.36 -3.25 -35.30
C SER A 12 -34.92 -3.39 -34.80
N LEU A 13 -34.24 -2.25 -34.65
CA LEU A 13 -32.97 -2.17 -33.93
C LEU A 13 -33.27 -2.32 -32.43
N SER A 14 -33.15 -3.56 -31.96
CA SER A 14 -33.17 -3.93 -30.56
C SER A 14 -32.00 -3.27 -29.82
N SER A 15 -32.32 -2.31 -28.95
CA SER A 15 -31.40 -1.78 -27.96
C SER A 15 -30.96 -2.90 -27.03
N THR A 16 -29.74 -3.42 -27.23
CA THR A 16 -29.16 -4.39 -26.31
C THR A 16 -28.66 -3.65 -25.07
N SER A 17 -29.56 -3.40 -24.12
CA SER A 17 -29.20 -3.03 -22.77
C SER A 17 -28.52 -4.24 -22.13
N SER A 18 -27.22 -4.15 -21.88
CA SER A 18 -26.47 -5.08 -21.04
C SER A 18 -27.01 -4.99 -19.61
N GLN A 19 -28.03 -5.79 -19.31
CA GLN A 19 -28.51 -5.98 -17.93
C GLN A 19 -27.46 -6.78 -17.16
N ALA A 20 -26.72 -6.09 -16.28
CA ALA A 20 -26.01 -6.75 -15.20
C ALA A 20 -27.06 -7.43 -14.29
N SER A 21 -27.01 -8.75 -14.14
CA SER A 21 -27.99 -9.46 -13.33
C SER A 21 -27.75 -9.18 -11.84
N GLU A 22 -28.73 -8.56 -11.18
CA GLU A 22 -28.73 -8.41 -9.73
C GLU A 22 -28.96 -9.77 -9.08
N THR A 23 -27.92 -10.34 -8.46
CA THR A 23 -28.01 -11.60 -7.73
C THR A 23 -28.97 -11.48 -6.53
N THR A 24 -29.80 -12.49 -6.29
CA THR A 24 -30.80 -12.46 -5.21
C THR A 24 -30.16 -12.56 -3.81
N ALA A 25 -30.86 -12.11 -2.76
CA ALA A 25 -30.37 -12.24 -1.39
C ALA A 25 -30.11 -13.70 -0.97
N PHE A 26 -30.94 -14.63 -1.47
CA PHE A 26 -30.74 -16.07 -1.28
C PHE A 26 -29.47 -16.57 -1.96
N GLU A 27 -29.17 -16.12 -3.18
CA GLU A 27 -27.92 -16.49 -3.88
C GLU A 27 -26.68 -15.99 -3.15
N ARG A 28 -26.72 -14.76 -2.61
CA ARG A 28 -25.63 -14.22 -1.78
C ARG A 28 -25.42 -15.06 -0.52
N TRP A 29 -26.51 -15.40 0.18
CA TRP A 29 -26.45 -16.29 1.34
C TRP A 29 -25.90 -17.67 0.97
N ARG A 30 -26.38 -18.27 -0.12
CA ARG A 30 -25.93 -19.58 -0.60
C ARG A 30 -24.44 -19.57 -0.94
N LYS A 31 -23.97 -18.59 -1.70
CA LYS A 31 -22.53 -18.41 -2.01
C LYS A 31 -21.70 -18.27 -0.74
N GLN A 32 -22.15 -17.46 0.21
CA GLN A 32 -21.48 -17.28 1.50
C GLN A 32 -21.43 -18.60 2.30
N ALA A 33 -22.53 -19.35 2.35
CA ALA A 33 -22.60 -20.63 3.04
C ALA A 33 -21.66 -21.68 2.41
N MET A 34 -21.55 -21.71 1.07
CA MET A 34 -20.63 -22.59 0.36
C MET A 34 -19.15 -22.22 0.65
N LEU A 35 -18.81 -20.93 0.66
CA LEU A 35 -17.46 -20.46 1.02
C LEU A 35 -17.06 -20.80 2.46
N ILE A 36 -18.01 -20.69 3.40
CA ILE A 36 -17.80 -21.02 4.81
C ILE A 36 -17.63 -22.54 5.00
N THR A 37 -18.55 -23.33 4.45
CA THR A 37 -18.54 -24.79 4.65
C THR A 37 -17.51 -25.51 3.78
N GLY A 38 -17.06 -24.89 2.69
CA GLY A 38 -16.21 -25.52 1.68
C GLY A 38 -16.94 -26.55 0.82
N LEU A 39 -18.25 -26.72 1.00
CA LEU A 39 -19.05 -27.68 0.23
C LEU A 39 -19.50 -27.05 -1.09
N GLY A 40 -19.06 -27.65 -2.20
CA GLY A 40 -19.46 -27.23 -3.55
C GLY A 40 -18.72 -26.01 -4.10
N VAL A 41 -17.59 -25.62 -3.51
CA VAL A 41 -16.67 -24.58 -4.03
C VAL A 41 -15.29 -25.17 -4.26
N THR A 42 -14.60 -24.72 -5.30
CA THR A 42 -13.19 -25.06 -5.54
C THR A 42 -12.28 -24.25 -4.61
N GLU A 43 -11.04 -24.70 -4.43
CA GLU A 43 -10.06 -23.92 -3.65
C GLU A 43 -9.77 -22.56 -4.30
N GLU A 44 -9.74 -22.50 -5.62
CA GLU A 44 -9.56 -21.26 -6.39
C GLU A 44 -10.68 -20.26 -6.10
N GLU A 45 -11.94 -20.71 -6.09
CA GLU A 45 -13.09 -19.86 -5.77
C GLU A 45 -13.03 -19.33 -4.33
N ARG A 46 -12.52 -20.13 -3.38
CA ARG A 46 -12.34 -19.70 -1.98
C ARG A 46 -11.25 -18.65 -1.85
N LEU A 47 -10.13 -18.83 -2.55
CA LEU A 47 -9.02 -17.89 -2.55
C LEU A 47 -9.41 -16.55 -3.20
N ASP A 48 -10.13 -16.59 -4.32
CA ASP A 48 -10.65 -15.37 -4.97
C ASP A 48 -11.63 -14.62 -4.06
N ALA A 49 -12.57 -15.33 -3.42
CA ALA A 49 -13.49 -14.71 -2.48
C ALA A 49 -12.78 -14.08 -1.27
N LEU A 50 -11.75 -14.74 -0.73
CA LEU A 50 -10.92 -14.20 0.35
C LEU A 50 -10.16 -12.95 -0.12
N GLN A 51 -9.60 -12.97 -1.32
CA GLN A 51 -8.91 -11.82 -1.91
C GLN A 51 -9.86 -10.63 -2.08
N GLN A 52 -11.06 -10.84 -2.62
CA GLN A 52 -12.08 -9.80 -2.76
C GLN A 52 -12.49 -9.20 -1.42
N LEU A 53 -12.70 -10.04 -0.39
CA LEU A 53 -13.00 -9.58 0.97
C LEU A 53 -11.86 -8.73 1.54
N ASN A 54 -10.61 -9.15 1.32
CA ASN A 54 -9.43 -8.42 1.77
C ASN A 54 -9.30 -7.06 1.07
N LEU A 55 -9.57 -6.98 -0.23
CA LEU A 55 -9.60 -5.73 -0.99
C LEU A 55 -10.67 -4.78 -0.47
N GLN A 56 -11.90 -5.25 -0.29
CA GLN A 56 -13.00 -4.43 0.24
C GLN A 56 -12.70 -3.89 1.64
N ARG A 57 -12.15 -4.73 2.53
CA ARG A 57 -11.73 -4.31 3.87
C ARG A 57 -10.61 -3.28 3.81
N CYS A 58 -9.64 -3.48 2.92
CA CYS A 58 -8.53 -2.57 2.73
C CYS A 58 -9.02 -1.19 2.28
N GLU A 59 -9.86 -1.13 1.25
CA GLU A 59 -10.41 0.13 0.73
C GLU A 59 -11.25 0.87 1.76
N LYS A 60 -12.08 0.14 2.53
CA LYS A 60 -12.84 0.73 3.63
C LYS A 60 -11.93 1.36 4.69
N MET A 61 -10.93 0.62 5.17
CA MET A 61 -9.99 1.14 6.17
C MET A 61 -9.18 2.32 5.63
N LYS A 62 -8.73 2.25 4.37
CA LYS A 62 -8.03 3.32 3.67
C LYS A 62 -8.86 4.60 3.69
N LYS A 63 -10.12 4.52 3.25
CA LYS A 63 -11.04 5.66 3.22
C LYS A 63 -11.22 6.25 4.61
N ASP A 64 -11.52 5.41 5.61
CA ASP A 64 -11.69 5.90 6.97
C ASP A 64 -10.42 6.60 7.50
N LEU A 65 -9.22 6.10 7.16
CA LEU A 65 -7.95 6.71 7.57
C LEU A 65 -7.69 8.03 6.86
N MET A 66 -7.97 8.12 5.57
CA MET A 66 -7.82 9.36 4.80
C MET A 66 -8.76 10.46 5.31
N ASP A 67 -9.93 10.09 5.85
CA ASP A 67 -10.92 11.04 6.35
C ASP A 67 -10.69 11.44 7.82
N SER A 68 -10.15 10.54 8.65
CA SER A 68 -10.16 10.71 10.11
C SER A 68 -8.82 10.58 10.82
N SER A 69 -7.78 10.01 10.20
CA SER A 69 -6.49 9.83 10.86
C SER A 69 -5.70 11.14 10.89
N PRO A 70 -5.31 11.67 12.06
CA PRO A 70 -4.59 12.93 12.14
C PRO A 70 -3.30 12.95 11.32
N ILE A 71 -2.49 11.88 11.38
CA ILE A 71 -1.22 11.80 10.66
C ILE A 71 -1.42 11.70 9.14
N VAL A 72 -2.42 10.93 8.68
CA VAL A 72 -2.69 10.78 7.24
C VAL A 72 -3.25 12.09 6.67
N VAL A 73 -4.24 12.69 7.32
CA VAL A 73 -4.82 13.98 6.92
C VAL A 73 -3.75 15.07 6.90
N PHE A 74 -2.89 15.11 7.93
CA PHE A 74 -1.77 16.04 8.00
C PHE A 74 -0.82 15.88 6.82
N MET A 75 -0.37 14.65 6.52
CA MET A 75 0.52 14.38 5.40
C MET A 75 -0.10 14.77 4.07
N LEU A 76 -1.35 14.40 3.81
CA LEU A 76 -2.07 14.77 2.59
C LEU A 76 -2.16 16.29 2.41
N LYS A 77 -2.40 17.03 3.51
CA LYS A 77 -2.40 18.51 3.50
C LYS A 77 -1.01 19.07 3.15
N HIS A 78 0.06 18.59 3.77
CA HIS A 78 1.42 19.09 3.54
C HIS A 78 1.97 18.73 2.16
N LEU A 79 1.57 17.57 1.62
CA LEU A 79 1.81 17.18 0.24
C LEU A 79 1.16 18.17 -0.73
N ARG A 80 -0.13 18.50 -0.53
CA ARG A 80 -0.83 19.52 -1.31
C ARG A 80 -0.14 20.88 -1.25
N LEU A 81 0.27 21.33 -0.06
CA LEU A 81 0.99 22.60 0.11
C LEU A 81 2.37 22.61 -0.56
N SER A 82 2.98 21.44 -0.71
CA SER A 82 4.28 21.28 -1.39
C SER A 82 4.15 21.14 -2.91
N GLY A 83 2.93 21.22 -3.46
CA GLY A 83 2.67 21.10 -4.89
C GLY A 83 2.45 19.67 -5.38
N CYS A 84 2.35 18.69 -4.48
CA CYS A 84 2.08 17.29 -4.83
C CYS A 84 0.73 16.87 -4.28
N GLN A 85 -0.33 17.18 -5.01
CA GLN A 85 -1.66 16.72 -4.65
C GLN A 85 -1.73 15.20 -4.76
N VAL A 86 -2.32 14.56 -3.75
CA VAL A 86 -2.57 13.11 -3.74
C VAL A 86 -4.07 12.87 -3.81
N PRO A 87 -4.62 12.64 -5.01
CA PRO A 87 -5.98 12.15 -5.19
C PRO A 87 -6.24 10.83 -4.42
N GLU A 88 -7.51 10.54 -4.10
CA GLU A 88 -7.89 9.31 -3.38
C GLU A 88 -7.47 8.04 -4.15
N ASN A 89 -7.45 8.07 -5.48
CA ASN A 89 -7.02 6.96 -6.33
C ASN A 89 -5.49 6.78 -6.44
N ASN A 90 -4.69 7.76 -5.99
CA ASN A 90 -3.24 7.59 -5.87
C ASN A 90 -2.87 6.68 -4.69
N ILE A 91 -3.79 6.44 -3.75
CA ILE A 91 -3.66 5.43 -2.70
C ILE A 91 -4.66 4.31 -3.02
N PHE A 92 -4.18 3.13 -3.36
CA PHE A 92 -5.06 2.03 -3.79
C PHE A 92 -4.68 0.72 -3.12
N CYS A 93 -5.69 -0.11 -2.85
CA CYS A 93 -5.49 -1.46 -2.38
C CYS A 93 -5.32 -2.43 -3.55
N GLY A 94 -4.37 -3.34 -3.44
CA GLY A 94 -4.11 -4.35 -4.46
C GLY A 94 -3.58 -5.65 -3.88
N ALA A 95 -3.49 -6.66 -4.75
CA ALA A 95 -2.80 -7.90 -4.44
C ALA A 95 -1.30 -7.66 -4.25
N CYS A 96 -0.68 -8.44 -3.38
CA CYS A 96 0.74 -8.35 -3.07
C CYS A 96 1.56 -9.27 -3.95
N GLU A 97 2.74 -8.79 -4.33
CA GLU A 97 3.78 -9.67 -4.81
C GLU A 97 4.37 -10.40 -3.60
N VAL A 98 4.23 -11.72 -3.59
CA VAL A 98 4.82 -12.58 -2.57
C VAL A 98 6.23 -12.95 -3.02
N LYS A 99 7.24 -12.59 -2.22
CA LYS A 99 8.61 -13.04 -2.46
C LYS A 99 8.88 -14.28 -1.61
N PRO A 100 9.35 -15.39 -2.21
CA PRO A 100 9.84 -16.54 -1.44
C PRO A 100 11.01 -16.12 -0.56
N VAL A 101 11.02 -16.58 0.69
CA VAL A 101 12.16 -16.42 1.59
C VAL A 101 12.87 -17.76 1.75
N ALA A 102 14.20 -17.71 1.88
CA ALA A 102 14.99 -18.89 2.24
C ALA A 102 14.45 -19.47 3.56
N GLY A 103 14.03 -20.74 3.54
CA GLY A 103 13.39 -21.41 4.68
C GLY A 103 11.89 -21.72 4.53
N GLY A 104 11.29 -21.49 3.35
CA GLY A 104 9.94 -21.99 3.05
C GLY A 104 8.80 -21.10 3.53
N GLY A 105 9.01 -19.78 3.51
CA GLY A 105 7.97 -18.77 3.78
C GLY A 105 7.81 -17.78 2.64
N VAL A 106 6.81 -16.90 2.75
CA VAL A 106 6.66 -15.71 1.91
C VAL A 106 6.66 -14.47 2.80
N VAL A 107 7.40 -13.44 2.39
CA VAL A 107 7.29 -12.10 3.00
C VAL A 107 6.64 -11.20 1.98
N ALA A 108 5.60 -10.51 2.43
CA ALA A 108 4.93 -9.48 1.68
C ALA A 108 4.96 -8.19 2.50
N HIS A 109 5.32 -7.10 1.85
CA HIS A 109 5.26 -5.77 2.43
C HIS A 109 3.79 -5.36 2.62
N ALA A 110 3.50 -4.59 3.67
CA ALA A 110 2.14 -4.11 3.91
C ALA A 110 1.74 -2.97 2.96
N GLY A 111 2.72 -2.29 2.38
CA GLY A 111 2.51 -1.27 1.35
C GLY A 111 3.81 -1.00 0.58
N SER A 112 3.72 -0.18 -0.45
CA SER A 112 4.85 0.28 -1.24
C SER A 112 4.54 1.60 -1.93
N PHE A 113 5.49 2.51 -1.90
CA PHE A 113 5.54 3.71 -2.72
C PHE A 113 6.03 3.39 -4.14
N ILE A 114 5.34 3.94 -5.14
CA ILE A 114 5.64 3.85 -6.56
C ILE A 114 6.10 5.23 -7.03
N PRO A 115 7.41 5.46 -7.26
CA PRO A 115 7.95 6.77 -7.60
C PRO A 115 7.29 7.45 -8.79
N GLU A 116 7.06 6.72 -9.88
CA GLU A 116 6.37 7.21 -11.06
C GLU A 116 5.17 6.28 -11.31
N PRO A 117 3.92 6.76 -11.13
CA PRO A 117 3.46 8.17 -11.15
C PRO A 117 3.34 8.88 -9.77
N GLY A 118 3.97 8.39 -8.70
CA GLY A 118 3.79 8.94 -7.36
C GLY A 118 2.53 8.40 -6.69
N ALA A 119 2.46 7.08 -6.53
CA ALA A 119 1.32 6.36 -5.98
C ALA A 119 1.71 5.50 -4.78
N VAL A 120 0.73 5.18 -3.93
CA VAL A 120 0.87 4.30 -2.78
C VAL A 120 0.01 3.06 -3.00
N LYS A 121 0.65 1.90 -3.07
CA LYS A 121 -0.03 0.61 -3.10
C LYS A 121 -0.12 0.04 -1.69
N LEU A 122 -1.34 -0.25 -1.24
CA LEU A 122 -1.63 -0.94 0.01
C LEU A 122 -1.92 -2.41 -0.25
N CYS A 123 -1.31 -3.27 0.56
CA CYS A 123 -1.28 -4.69 0.31
C CYS A 123 -2.46 -5.38 1.03
N ALA A 124 -3.51 -5.70 0.27
CA ALA A 124 -4.76 -6.21 0.82
C ALA A 124 -4.55 -7.55 1.54
N GLY A 125 -5.08 -7.67 2.77
CA GLY A 125 -4.90 -8.86 3.60
C GLY A 125 -3.63 -8.88 4.46
N HIS A 126 -2.72 -7.90 4.30
CA HIS A 126 -1.46 -7.82 5.07
C HIS A 126 -1.51 -6.84 6.25
N PHE A 127 -2.69 -6.35 6.60
CA PHE A 127 -2.91 -5.45 7.73
C PHE A 127 -3.55 -6.18 8.91
N PHE A 128 -2.91 -6.12 10.07
CA PHE A 128 -3.42 -6.75 11.29
C PHE A 128 -4.52 -5.94 11.97
N ASN A 129 -4.52 -4.61 11.79
CA ASN A 129 -5.52 -3.68 12.30
C ASN A 129 -5.40 -2.33 11.58
N LYS A 130 -6.36 -1.43 11.83
CA LYS A 130 -6.39 -0.07 11.25
C LYS A 130 -5.14 0.75 11.58
N LYS A 131 -4.56 0.58 12.79
CA LYS A 131 -3.33 1.26 13.20
C LYS A 131 -2.09 0.78 12.41
N HIS A 132 -2.06 -0.49 11.99
CA HIS A 132 -1.04 -0.98 11.07
C HIS A 132 -1.09 -0.20 9.76
N MET A 133 -2.28 -0.18 9.13
CA MET A 133 -2.47 0.53 7.87
C MET A 133 -2.18 2.03 7.99
N GLU A 134 -2.53 2.67 9.11
CA GLU A 134 -2.20 4.07 9.36
C GLU A 134 -0.70 4.35 9.26
N HIS A 135 0.12 3.57 9.96
CA HIS A 135 1.57 3.76 9.91
C HIS A 135 2.13 3.45 8.52
N THR A 136 1.59 2.43 7.84
CA THR A 136 1.99 2.13 6.46
C THR A 136 1.67 3.29 5.53
N ILE A 137 0.45 3.85 5.57
CA ILE A 137 0.11 5.02 4.75
C ILE A 137 1.04 6.19 5.09
N ALA A 138 1.28 6.48 6.38
CA ALA A 138 2.17 7.57 6.79
C ALA A 138 3.62 7.36 6.30
N HIS A 139 4.10 6.12 6.31
CA HIS A 139 5.41 5.74 5.78
C HIS A 139 5.52 6.04 4.28
N GLU A 140 4.60 5.50 3.50
CA GLU A 140 4.63 5.69 2.04
C GLU A 140 4.35 7.15 1.63
N LEU A 141 3.52 7.88 2.38
CA LEU A 141 3.32 9.32 2.16
C LEU A 141 4.57 10.14 2.50
N THR A 142 5.43 9.66 3.42
CA THR A 142 6.72 10.31 3.70
C THR A 142 7.65 10.17 2.49
N HIS A 143 7.73 8.99 1.87
CA HIS A 143 8.47 8.81 0.61
C HIS A 143 7.97 9.73 -0.50
N LEU A 144 6.64 9.83 -0.67
CA LEU A 144 6.05 10.74 -1.65
C LEU A 144 6.35 12.20 -1.34
N TYR A 145 6.31 12.60 -0.06
CA TYR A 145 6.68 13.96 0.36
C TYR A 145 8.15 14.24 0.05
N ASP A 146 9.01 13.26 0.27
CA ASP A 146 10.44 13.41 0.04
C ASP A 146 10.76 13.56 -1.44
N GLN A 147 10.17 12.71 -2.29
CA GLN A 147 10.27 12.87 -3.73
C GLN A 147 9.76 14.25 -4.18
N CYS A 148 8.62 14.68 -3.65
CA CYS A 148 8.05 15.97 -3.97
C CYS A 148 8.97 17.14 -3.61
N LYS A 149 9.44 17.15 -2.36
CA LYS A 149 10.12 18.28 -1.73
C LYS A 149 11.61 18.32 -2.02
N PHE A 150 12.28 17.17 -1.99
CA PHE A 150 13.74 17.05 -2.09
C PHE A 150 14.21 16.47 -3.42
N LYS A 151 13.29 16.11 -4.33
CA LYS A 151 13.60 15.55 -5.65
C LYS A 151 14.49 14.31 -5.53
N VAL A 152 14.04 13.38 -4.67
CA VAL A 152 14.73 12.11 -4.39
C VAL A 152 15.04 11.37 -5.69
N ASP A 153 16.29 10.91 -5.79
CA ASP A 153 16.73 9.99 -6.82
C ASP A 153 16.79 8.59 -6.21
N TRP A 154 15.84 7.73 -6.57
CA TRP A 154 15.71 6.38 -6.01
C TRP A 154 16.83 5.42 -6.44
N SER A 155 17.64 5.80 -7.44
CA SER A 155 18.85 5.06 -7.80
C SER A 155 20.07 5.49 -6.98
N ASN A 156 20.01 6.67 -6.35
CA ASN A 156 21.04 7.15 -5.44
C ASN A 156 20.79 6.60 -4.03
N LEU A 157 21.68 5.71 -3.58
CA LEU A 157 21.55 5.05 -2.28
C LEU A 157 21.47 6.04 -1.10
N ARG A 158 22.12 7.21 -1.17
CA ARG A 158 22.06 8.22 -0.10
C ARG A 158 20.69 8.87 -0.01
N HIS A 159 20.10 9.18 -1.16
CA HIS A 159 18.75 9.76 -1.21
C HIS A 159 17.72 8.72 -0.73
N HIS A 160 17.82 7.49 -1.20
CA HIS A 160 16.97 6.39 -0.76
C HIS A 160 17.09 6.15 0.76
N ALA A 161 18.32 6.03 1.27
CA ALA A 161 18.57 5.84 2.70
C ALA A 161 18.02 6.98 3.55
N CYS A 162 18.15 8.23 3.10
CA CYS A 162 17.62 9.38 3.81
C CYS A 162 16.10 9.32 3.93
N SER A 163 15.41 8.97 2.83
CA SER A 163 13.95 8.84 2.82
C SER A 163 13.47 7.68 3.68
N GLU A 164 14.19 6.56 3.69
CA GLU A 164 13.93 5.43 4.58
C GLU A 164 14.11 5.77 6.06
N ILE A 165 15.18 6.49 6.42
CA ILE A 165 15.37 6.97 7.79
C ILE A 165 14.17 7.81 8.22
N ARG A 166 13.76 8.78 7.40
CA ARG A 166 12.66 9.69 7.72
C ARG A 166 11.32 8.97 7.78
N ALA A 167 11.02 8.09 6.83
CA ALA A 167 9.78 7.31 6.83
C ALA A 167 9.66 6.42 8.08
N ASN A 168 10.74 5.71 8.47
CA ASN A 168 10.73 4.87 9.67
C ASN A 168 10.68 5.68 10.98
N ASN A 169 11.28 6.88 10.99
CA ASN A 169 11.31 7.79 12.13
C ASN A 169 9.93 8.46 12.35
N LEU A 170 9.26 8.89 11.28
CA LEU A 170 8.09 9.77 11.36
C LEU A 170 6.73 9.04 11.24
N SER A 171 6.68 7.82 10.68
CA SER A 171 5.42 7.11 10.43
C SER A 171 4.79 6.43 11.66
N GLY A 172 5.57 6.27 12.73
CA GLY A 172 5.22 5.42 13.87
C GLY A 172 5.54 3.93 13.69
N ASP A 173 6.21 3.53 12.60
CA ASP A 173 6.63 2.13 12.37
C ASP A 173 7.66 1.62 13.39
N CYS A 174 8.41 2.54 13.99
CA CYS A 174 9.39 2.25 15.04
C CYS A 174 8.93 2.64 16.44
N ARG A 175 7.62 2.72 16.68
CA ARG A 175 7.08 2.82 18.04
C ARG A 175 7.39 1.56 18.84
N TYR A 176 7.67 1.72 20.14
CA TYR A 176 8.05 0.59 21.01
C TYR A 176 7.05 -0.58 20.98
N THR A 177 5.74 -0.30 20.94
CA THR A 177 4.70 -1.33 20.87
C THR A 177 4.76 -2.18 19.60
N ARG A 178 5.25 -1.62 18.48
CA ARG A 178 5.53 -2.37 17.25
C ARG A 178 6.73 -3.28 17.40
N GLU A 179 7.81 -2.79 18.00
CA GLU A 179 9.02 -3.59 18.22
C GLU A 179 8.77 -4.74 19.20
N LEU A 180 8.00 -4.50 20.28
CA LEU A 180 7.56 -5.56 21.19
C LEU A 180 6.78 -6.64 20.44
N ARG A 181 5.85 -6.26 19.56
CA ARG A 181 5.10 -7.20 18.73
C ARG A 181 5.99 -7.94 17.72
N ARG A 182 7.11 -7.34 17.31
CA ARG A 182 8.15 -7.98 16.47
C ARG A 182 9.12 -8.84 17.29
N GLY A 183 8.92 -8.98 18.61
CA GLY A 183 9.77 -9.77 19.49
C GLY A 183 11.11 -9.11 19.85
N ILE A 184 11.28 -7.82 19.54
CA ILE A 184 12.51 -7.07 19.81
C ILE A 184 12.33 -6.25 21.08
N VAL A 185 13.03 -6.65 22.14
CA VAL A 185 13.04 -5.98 23.45
C VAL A 185 14.46 -5.55 23.79
N SER A 186 14.59 -4.30 24.21
CA SER A 186 15.82 -3.62 24.59
C SER A 186 15.40 -2.35 25.32
N PHE A 187 16.26 -1.88 26.23
CA PHE A 187 15.93 -0.87 27.22
C PHE A 187 16.49 0.52 26.87
N THR A 188 17.31 0.64 25.82
CA THR A 188 17.95 1.91 25.43
C THR A 188 17.96 2.10 23.92
N LYS A 189 17.66 3.33 23.47
CA LYS A 189 17.74 3.75 22.05
C LYS A 189 17.03 2.84 21.05
N GLN A 190 15.94 2.22 21.48
CA GLN A 190 15.17 1.26 20.69
C GLN A 190 14.62 1.85 19.40
N HIS A 191 14.16 3.09 19.46
CA HIS A 191 13.63 3.78 18.30
C HIS A 191 14.71 3.96 17.22
N GLN A 192 15.89 4.49 17.60
CA GLN A 192 17.02 4.64 16.68
C GLN A 192 17.47 3.28 16.11
N ALA A 193 17.55 2.25 16.95
CA ALA A 193 17.92 0.90 16.52
C ALA A 193 16.92 0.35 15.49
N CYS A 194 15.61 0.53 15.72
CA CYS A 194 14.58 0.15 14.77
C CYS A 194 14.70 0.91 13.45
N VAL A 195 14.84 2.25 13.50
CA VAL A 195 14.94 3.09 12.31
C VAL A 195 16.14 2.69 11.48
N ARG A 196 17.31 2.52 12.12
CA ARG A 196 18.54 2.08 11.45
C ARG A 196 18.38 0.70 10.81
N ARG A 197 17.89 -0.28 11.56
CA ARG A 197 17.70 -1.65 11.05
C ARG A 197 16.78 -1.66 9.82
N ARG A 198 15.63 -0.98 9.91
CA ARG A 198 14.65 -0.95 8.82
C ARG A 198 15.17 -0.21 7.58
N ALA A 199 15.86 0.91 7.77
CA ALA A 199 16.47 1.63 6.65
C ALA A 199 17.53 0.77 5.95
N ILE A 200 18.39 0.06 6.69
CA ILE A 200 19.38 -0.85 6.09
C ILE A 200 18.69 -1.96 5.30
N THR A 201 17.64 -2.59 5.86
CA THR A 201 16.88 -3.64 5.17
C THR A 201 16.22 -3.14 3.88
N SER A 202 15.69 -1.93 3.86
CA SER A 202 15.06 -1.39 2.64
C SER A 202 16.10 -1.01 1.58
N VAL A 203 17.17 -0.31 2.00
CA VAL A 203 18.25 0.09 1.10
C VAL A 203 18.99 -1.11 0.50
N SER A 204 19.20 -2.19 1.27
CA SER A 204 19.83 -3.40 0.76
C SER A 204 19.00 -4.14 -0.28
N ALA A 205 17.67 -3.95 -0.28
CA ALA A 205 16.77 -4.48 -1.30
C ALA A 205 16.73 -3.62 -2.59
N ASN A 206 17.39 -2.46 -2.62
CA ASN A 206 17.47 -1.62 -3.80
C ASN A 206 18.40 -2.27 -4.86
N PRO A 207 17.99 -2.40 -6.13
CA PRO A 207 18.82 -2.98 -7.19
C PRO A 207 20.17 -2.28 -7.42
N ALA A 208 20.28 -0.99 -7.09
CA ALA A 208 21.54 -0.23 -7.18
C ALA A 208 22.48 -0.52 -5.99
N CYS A 209 22.03 -1.23 -4.96
CA CYS A 209 22.83 -1.52 -3.77
C CYS A 209 23.66 -2.79 -3.98
N PRO A 210 25.01 -2.71 -3.96
CA PRO A 210 25.86 -3.86 -4.26
C PRO A 210 25.93 -4.88 -3.11
N SER A 211 25.69 -4.45 -1.87
CA SER A 211 25.74 -5.30 -0.69
C SER A 211 25.06 -4.66 0.51
N GLU A 212 24.71 -5.47 1.51
CA GLU A 212 24.19 -4.99 2.79
C GLU A 212 25.19 -4.09 3.53
N ALA A 213 26.50 -4.38 3.44
CA ALA A 213 27.55 -3.53 4.01
C ALA A 213 27.58 -2.12 3.38
N MET A 214 27.26 -2.01 2.08
CA MET A 214 27.10 -0.71 1.44
C MET A 214 25.85 0.03 1.94
N ALA A 215 24.73 -0.69 2.11
CA ALA A 215 23.51 -0.12 2.69
C ALA A 215 23.76 0.44 4.09
N GLU A 216 24.42 -0.33 4.96
CA GLU A 216 24.79 0.12 6.31
C GLU A 216 25.70 1.36 6.26
N LYS A 217 26.74 1.34 5.42
CA LYS A 217 27.64 2.48 5.25
C LYS A 217 26.87 3.75 4.87
N VAL A 218 26.01 3.66 3.85
CA VAL A 218 25.26 4.81 3.34
C VAL A 218 24.22 5.33 4.35
N VAL A 219 23.53 4.43 5.05
CA VAL A 219 22.62 4.80 6.15
C VAL A 219 23.38 5.56 7.25
N ASN A 220 24.58 5.10 7.59
CA ASN A 220 25.42 5.76 8.59
C ASN A 220 25.92 7.15 8.13
N GLU A 221 26.28 7.28 6.84
CA GLU A 221 26.74 8.55 6.26
C GLU A 221 25.69 9.66 6.33
N VAL A 222 24.41 9.35 6.09
CA VAL A 222 23.34 10.36 6.06
C VAL A 222 22.57 10.47 7.38
N TRP A 223 22.90 9.63 8.37
CA TRP A 223 22.13 9.45 9.61
C TRP A 223 21.80 10.76 10.33
N GLU A 224 22.81 11.55 10.70
CA GLU A 224 22.61 12.76 11.50
C GLU A 224 21.75 13.80 10.78
N SER A 225 21.89 13.94 9.46
CA SER A 225 21.08 14.89 8.70
C SER A 225 19.63 14.44 8.57
N CYS A 226 19.41 13.16 8.29
CA CYS A 226 18.09 12.65 7.94
C CYS A 226 17.25 12.29 9.17
N PHE A 227 17.88 11.78 10.22
CA PHE A 227 17.18 11.44 11.46
C PHE A 227 16.68 12.67 12.21
N ASN A 228 17.41 13.78 12.15
CA ASN A 228 17.05 15.04 12.79
C ASN A 228 16.11 15.91 11.93
N ASP A 229 15.86 15.54 10.67
CA ASP A 229 14.92 16.25 9.79
C ASP A 229 13.49 15.72 9.97
N THR A 230 12.71 16.44 10.77
CA THR A 230 11.33 16.06 11.12
C THR A 230 10.29 16.52 10.11
N ARG A 231 10.67 17.30 9.07
CA ARG A 231 9.70 17.87 8.13
C ARG A 231 8.84 16.78 7.47
N PRO A 232 7.53 17.00 7.28
CA PRO A 232 6.79 18.22 7.57
C PRO A 232 6.31 18.37 9.03
N PHE A 233 6.62 17.42 9.90
CA PHE A 233 6.25 17.47 11.32
C PHE A 233 7.17 18.39 12.11
N ASP A 234 6.67 18.91 13.23
CA ASP A 234 7.48 19.71 14.15
C ASP A 234 8.36 18.83 15.04
N GLU A 235 7.89 17.63 15.39
CA GLU A 235 8.58 16.68 16.28
C GLU A 235 8.29 15.21 15.91
N ILE A 236 9.10 14.29 16.46
CA ILE A 236 8.94 12.84 16.28
C ILE A 236 7.91 12.32 17.29
N TYR A 237 6.95 11.51 16.82
CA TYR A 237 5.89 10.91 17.65
C TYR A 237 6.23 9.50 18.17
#